data_AF-A0ABF7Q9N1-F1
#
_entry.id   AF-A0ABF7Q9N1-F1
#
_cell.length_a   1.000
_cell.length_b   1.000
_cell.length_c   1.000
_cell.angle_alpha   90.00
_cell.angle_beta   90.00
_cell.angle_gamma   90.00
#
_symmetry.space_group_name_H-M   'P 1'
#
loop_
_entity.id
_entity.type
_entity.pdbx_description
1 polymer ?
#
loop_
_entity_poly.entity_id
_entity_poly.type
_entity_poly.pdbx_seq_one_letter_code
_entity_poly.pdbx_strand_id
1 'polypeptide(L)' 'MTRKLTPRQVIARSYPSWDYAMADRLIAWLDECGYEIVERGSQHTDASLVPTEPQSVPEVARTM' A
#
# COMPACT_ATOMS: atom_id res chain seq x y z
N MET A 1 25.75 1.64 -11.97
CA MET A 1 24.81 0.50 -11.94
C MET A 1 23.96 0.60 -10.68
N THR A 2 22.77 1.17 -10.78
CA THR A 2 21.83 1.25 -9.65
C THR A 2 21.37 -0.17 -9.35
N ARG A 3 21.85 -0.76 -8.26
CA ARG A 3 21.44 -2.10 -7.84
C ARG A 3 19.95 -2.05 -7.54
N LYS A 4 19.12 -2.62 -8.43
CA LYS A 4 17.69 -2.79 -8.19
C LYS A 4 17.55 -3.69 -6.96
N LEU A 5 17.11 -3.11 -5.85
CA LEU A 5 16.85 -3.85 -4.63
C LEU A 5 15.56 -4.65 -4.83
N THR A 6 15.57 -5.91 -4.43
CA THR A 6 14.36 -6.73 -4.43
C THR A 6 13.36 -6.19 -3.40
N PRO A 7 12.04 -6.41 -3.56
CA PRO A 7 11.02 -6.00 -2.59
C PRO A 7 11.37 -6.41 -1.15
N ARG A 8 11.84 -7.65 -0.97
CA ARG A 8 12.32 -8.19 0.31
C ARG A 8 13.42 -7.35 0.94
N GLN A 9 14.40 -6.90 0.14
CA GLN A 9 15.50 -6.05 0.62
C GLN A 9 15.04 -4.63 0.93
N VAL A 10 14.09 -4.09 0.17
CA VAL A 10 13.52 -2.76 0.42
C VAL A 10 12.74 -2.76 1.74
N ILE A 11 11.92 -3.78 1.99
CA ILE A 11 11.14 -3.92 3.23
C ILE A 11 12.08 -4.08 4.43
N ALA A 12 13.02 -5.03 4.38
CA ALA A 12 13.98 -5.24 5.46
C ALA A 12 14.85 -3.98 5.74
N ARG A 13 15.14 -3.17 4.72
CA ARG A 13 15.87 -1.91 4.89
C ARG A 13 15.00 -0.79 5.47
N SER A 14 13.70 -0.80 5.17
CA SER A 14 12.74 0.20 5.66
C SER A 14 12.36 -0.03 7.12
N TYR A 15 12.43 -1.28 7.59
CA TYR A 15 12.13 -1.68 8.97
C TYR A 15 13.38 -2.31 9.62
N PRO A 16 14.22 -1.53 10.33
CA PRO A 16 15.51 -1.99 10.85
C PRO A 16 15.42 -3.15 11.86
N SER A 17 14.27 -3.32 12.51
CA SER A 17 14.01 -4.39 13.48
C SER A 17 13.41 -5.65 12.84
N TRP A 18 13.05 -5.61 11.56
CA TRP A 18 12.45 -6.75 10.88
C TRP A 18 13.53 -7.63 10.26
N ASP A 19 13.40 -8.93 10.47
CA ASP A 19 14.17 -9.92 9.73
C ASP A 19 13.58 -10.13 8.32
N TYR A 20 14.32 -10.85 7.49
CA TYR A 20 13.86 -11.18 6.14
C TYR A 20 12.61 -12.07 6.14
N ALA A 21 12.39 -12.89 7.16
CA ALA A 21 11.20 -13.74 7.25
C ALA A 21 9.93 -12.91 7.47
N MET A 22 10.01 -11.83 8.25
CA MET A 22 8.93 -10.88 8.44
C MET A 22 8.64 -10.11 7.15
N ALA A 23 9.68 -9.75 6.39
CA ALA A 23 9.50 -9.17 5.07
C ALA A 23 8.79 -10.13 4.10
N ASP A 24 9.15 -11.41 4.11
CA ASP A 24 8.51 -12.43 3.27
C ASP A 24 7.04 -12.66 3.68
N ARG A 25 6.72 -12.66 4.99
CA ARG A 25 5.33 -12.71 5.47
C ARG A 25 4.51 -11.52 5.01
N LEU A 26 5.08 -10.31 5.03
CA LEU A 26 4.39 -9.13 4.52
C LEU A 26 4.12 -9.24 3.02
N ILE A 27 5.09 -9.72 2.24
CA ILE A 27 4.93 -9.94 0.79
C ILE A 27 3.82 -10.96 0.53
N ALA A 28 3.81 -12.08 1.24
CA ALA A 28 2.75 -13.09 1.11
C ALA A 28 1.37 -12.54 1.49
N TRP A 29 1.27 -11.77 2.58
CA TRP A 29 0.01 -11.15 2.98
C TRP A 29 -0.51 -10.12 1.96
N LEU A 30 0.39 -9.35 1.34
CA LEU A 30 0.01 -8.43 0.26
C LEU A 30 -0.53 -9.18 -0.97
N ASP A 31 0.11 -10.30 -1.34
CA ASP A 31 -0.34 -11.16 -2.43
C ASP A 31 -1.72 -11.77 -2.15
N GLU A 32 -1.94 -12.28 -0.93
CA GLU A 32 -3.24 -12.80 -0.48
C GLU A 32 -4.35 -11.74 -0.50
N CYS A 33 -4.02 -10.48 -0.21
CA CYS A 33 -4.96 -9.37 -0.28
C CYS A 33 -5.17 -8.82 -1.70
N GLY A 34 -4.46 -9.34 -2.71
CA GLY A 34 -4.52 -8.89 -4.09
C GLY A 34 -3.75 -7.59 -4.38
N TYR A 35 -2.82 -7.20 -3.51
CA TYR A 35 -1.94 -6.05 -3.74
C TYR A 35 -0.70 -6.44 -4.54
N GLU A 36 -0.43 -5.70 -5.61
CA GLU A 36 0.76 -5.89 -6.43
C GLU A 36 1.91 -4.98 -5.98
N ILE A 37 3.10 -5.55 -5.74
CA ILE A 37 4.30 -4.77 -5.38
C ILE A 37 5.00 -4.30 -6.65
N VAL A 38 4.95 -3.00 -6.90
CA VAL A 38 5.48 -2.38 -8.12
C VAL A 38 6.68 -1.46 -7.87
N GLU A 39 7.58 -1.36 -8.86
CA GLU A 39 8.69 -0.40 -8.80
C GLU A 39 8.16 1.04 -8.81
N ARG A 40 8.64 1.89 -7.89
CA ARG A 40 8.28 3.32 -7.85
C ARG A 40 8.76 4.00 -9.14
N GLY A 41 7.83 4.33 -10.03
CA GLY A 41 8.10 4.91 -11.35
C GLY A 41 7.36 4.20 -12.49
N SER A 42 6.86 2.99 -12.25
CA SER A 42 5.79 2.41 -13.08
C SER A 42 4.55 3.28 -12.93
N GLN A 43 4.06 3.86 -14.03
CA GLN A 43 2.90 4.75 -14.03
C GLN A 43 1.68 3.98 -13.52
N HIS A 44 1.31 4.18 -12.25
CA HIS A 44 0.02 3.73 -11.73
C HIS A 44 -0.99 4.85 -11.94
N THR A 45 -1.86 4.67 -12.94
CA THR A 45 -3.04 5.53 -13.13
C THR A 45 -4.11 5.25 -12.07
N ASP A 46 -4.05 4.11 -11.38
CA ASP A 46 -5.16 3.59 -10.54
C ASP A 46 -4.83 3.40 -9.05
N ALA A 47 -3.62 3.77 -8.59
CA ALA A 47 -3.31 3.72 -7.15
C ALA A 47 -3.71 5.02 -6.43
N SER A 48 -4.96 5.46 -6.62
CA SER A 48 -5.53 6.51 -5.76
C SER A 48 -5.88 5.89 -4.41
N LEU A 49 -4.97 6.02 -3.44
CA LEU A 49 -5.25 5.76 -2.02
C LEU A 49 -6.09 6.90 -1.38
N VAL A 50 -6.64 7.81 -2.18
CA VAL A 50 -7.62 8.80 -1.73
C VAL A 50 -9.02 8.22 -1.94
N PRO A 51 -9.79 7.98 -0.86
CA PRO A 51 -11.22 7.69 -1.00
C PRO A 51 -11.86 8.84 -1.77
N THR A 52 -12.25 8.61 -3.02
CA THR A 52 -13.01 9.60 -3.81
C THR A 52 -14.49 9.33 -3.57
N GLU A 53 -14.93 9.54 -2.34
CA GLU A 53 -16.35 9.77 -2.06
C GLU A 53 -16.43 10.85 -0.98
N PRO A 54 -16.74 12.12 -1.33
CA PRO A 54 -17.33 13.00 -0.35
C PRO A 54 -18.69 12.39 0.00
N GLN A 55 -18.78 11.70 1.14
CA GLN A 55 -20.06 11.30 1.69
C GLN A 55 -20.91 12.55 1.84
N SER A 56 -21.85 12.73 0.92
CA SER A 56 -22.95 13.66 1.09
C SER A 56 -23.74 13.16 2.29
N VAL A 57 -23.54 13.81 3.43
CA VAL A 57 -24.38 13.66 4.61
C VAL A 57 -25.83 13.90 4.18
N PRO A 58 -26.76 12.95 4.37
CA PRO A 58 -28.16 13.27 4.21
C PRO A 58 -28.53 14.22 5.35
N GLU A 59 -28.99 15.40 4.97
CA GLU A 59 -29.56 16.42 5.84
C GLU A 59 -30.71 15.79 6.65
N VAL A 60 -30.39 15.34 7.87
CA VAL A 60 -31.39 14.88 8.84
C VAL A 60 -32.15 16.11 9.31
N ALA A 61 -33.40 16.17 8.87
CA ALA A 61 -34.44 17.09 9.26
C ALA A 61 -34.29 17.64 10.69
N ARG A 62 -34.06 18.95 10.80
CA ARG A 62 -34.43 19.72 12.00
C ARG A 62 -35.70 20.50 11.68
N THR A 63 -36.82 19.80 11.78
CA THR A 63 -38.12 20.43 12.04
C THR A 63 -38.24 20.58 13.55
N MET A 64 -38.08 21.81 14.05
CA MET A 64 -38.78 22.35 15.21
C MET A 64 -38.54 23.85 15.29
#